data_AF-F8JJ54-F1
#
_entry.id   AF-F8JJ54-F1
#
_cell.length_a   1.000
_cell.length_b   1.000
_cell.length_c   1.000
_cell.angle_alpha   90.00
_cell.angle_beta   90.00
_cell.angle_gamma   90.00
#
_symmetry.space_group_name_H-M   'P 1'
#
loop_
_entity.id
_entity.type
_entity.pdbx_description
1 polymer ?
#
loop_
_entity_poly.entity_id
_entity_poly.type
_entity_poly.pdbx_seq_one_letter_code
_entity_poly.pdbx_strand_id
1 'polypeptide(L)'
;MSGENDPVERQEPRSLPPVGILLVDAHNRVGEFRGEWCGLWSLRPVTGGIEWTVAPEDVRPASPEQRMRAETRRANARSRGECL
;
A
#
# COMPACT_ATOMS: atom_id res chain seq x y z
N MET A 1 -23.22 36.26 8.33
CA MET A 1 -23.72 35.18 7.47
C MET A 1 -22.65 35.01 6.39
N SER A 2 -21.76 34.04 6.60
CA SER A 2 -21.75 32.77 5.85
C SER A 2 -21.10 32.98 4.48
N GLY A 3 -20.00 32.35 4.10
CA GLY A 3 -19.14 31.37 4.74
C GLY A 3 -17.89 31.29 3.88
N GLU A 4 -16.77 30.99 4.53
CA GLU A 4 -15.50 30.59 3.94
C GLU A 4 -15.79 29.55 2.84
N ASN A 5 -15.44 29.86 1.59
CA ASN A 5 -15.44 28.86 0.54
C ASN A 5 -14.08 28.15 0.62
N ASP A 6 -13.93 27.28 1.62
CA ASP A 6 -12.92 26.25 1.58
C ASP A 6 -13.11 25.45 0.29
N PRO A 7 -12.09 25.28 -0.55
CA PRO A 7 -12.19 24.34 -1.64
C PRO A 7 -12.32 22.98 -0.98
N VAL A 8 -13.53 22.42 -1.02
CA VAL A 8 -13.72 20.99 -0.81
C VAL A 8 -12.79 20.34 -1.82
N GLU A 9 -11.62 19.89 -1.35
CA GLU A 9 -10.70 19.04 -2.10
C GLU A 9 -11.60 17.95 -2.66
N ARG A 10 -11.96 18.10 -3.93
CA ARG A 10 -12.65 17.09 -4.69
C ARG A 10 -11.63 15.98 -4.71
N GLN A 11 -11.72 15.07 -3.74
CA GLN A 11 -10.93 13.87 -3.71
C GLN A 11 -11.17 13.25 -5.08
N GLU A 12 -10.19 13.45 -5.96
CA GLU A 12 -10.18 12.86 -7.28
C GLU A 12 -10.50 11.39 -7.06
N PRO A 13 -11.37 10.78 -7.88
CA PRO A 13 -11.71 9.36 -7.71
C PRO A 13 -10.37 8.64 -7.60
N ARG A 14 -10.08 8.13 -6.38
CA ARG A 14 -8.74 7.73 -5.98
C ARG A 14 -8.39 6.59 -6.91
N SER A 15 -7.70 6.93 -8.00
CA SER A 15 -7.64 6.07 -9.17
C SER A 15 -6.94 4.83 -8.71
N LEU A 16 -7.59 3.67 -8.89
CA LEU A 16 -7.08 2.43 -8.33
C LEU A 16 -5.65 2.25 -8.83
N PRO A 17 -4.68 2.09 -7.92
CA PRO A 17 -3.32 1.86 -8.33
C PRO A 17 -3.23 0.60 -9.18
N PRO A 18 -2.24 0.50 -10.09
CA PRO A 18 -2.05 -0.73 -10.83
C PRO A 18 -1.71 -1.88 -9.87
N VAL A 19 -2.27 -3.06 -10.12
CA VAL A 19 -1.87 -4.28 -9.42
C VAL A 19 -0.37 -4.50 -9.61
N GLY A 20 0.33 -4.84 -8.53
CA GLY A 20 1.78 -5.02 -8.55
C GLY A 20 2.58 -3.84 -7.98
N ILE A 21 1.98 -2.67 -7.72
CA ILE A 21 2.73 -1.57 -7.09
C ILE A 21 2.94 -1.80 -5.60
N LEU A 22 4.06 -1.29 -5.08
CA LEU A 22 4.36 -1.31 -3.66
C LEU A 22 3.72 -0.11 -2.96
N LEU A 23 2.86 -0.42 -1.99
CA LEU A 23 2.21 0.53 -1.10
C LEU A 23 2.67 0.32 0.33
N VAL A 24 2.54 1.38 1.13
CA VAL A 24 2.87 1.38 2.56
C VAL A 24 1.63 1.77 3.33
N ASP A 25 1.24 0.94 4.29
CA ASP A 25 0.14 1.26 5.21
C ASP A 25 0.57 2.19 6.36
N ALA A 26 -0.40 2.63 7.18
CA ALA A 26 -0.19 3.46 8.35
C ALA A 26 0.77 2.85 9.41
N HIS A 27 0.92 1.52 9.44
CA HIS A 27 1.86 0.80 10.30
C HIS A 27 3.25 0.63 9.66
N ASN A 28 3.54 1.33 8.55
CA ASN A 28 4.77 1.21 7.79
C ASN A 28 5.03 -0.22 7.26
N ARG A 29 3.96 -1.01 7.04
CA ARG A 29 4.07 -2.31 6.37
C ARG A 29 4.02 -2.10 4.87
N VAL A 30 4.98 -2.70 4.15
CA VAL A 30 5.07 -2.61 2.68
C VAL A 30 4.44 -3.85 2.07
N GLY A 31 3.48 -3.63 1.18
CA GLY A 31 2.80 -4.70 0.45
C GLY A 31 2.55 -4.36 -1.01
N GLU A 32 2.44 -5.39 -1.83
CA GLU A 32 2.03 -5.30 -3.22
C GLU A 32 0.52 -5.15 -3.31
N PHE A 33 0.04 -4.15 -4.05
CA PHE A 33 -1.38 -3.97 -4.32
C PHE A 33 -1.91 -5.12 -5.17
N ARG A 34 -2.93 -5.83 -4.68
CA ARG A 34 -3.58 -6.97 -5.35
C ARG A 34 -4.93 -6.64 -5.94
N GLY A 35 -5.58 -5.58 -5.47
CA GLY A 35 -6.91 -5.17 -5.92
C GLY A 35 -7.71 -4.51 -4.79
N GLU A 36 -8.94 -4.13 -5.11
CA GLU A 36 -9.90 -3.55 -4.17
C GLU A 36 -11.05 -4.53 -3.92
N TRP A 37 -11.52 -4.57 -2.67
CA TRP A 37 -12.65 -5.35 -2.22
C TRP A 37 -13.51 -4.53 -1.26
N CYS A 38 -14.75 -4.22 -1.66
CA CYS A 38 -15.72 -3.45 -0.88
C CYS A 38 -15.15 -2.13 -0.32
N GLY A 39 -14.33 -1.42 -1.10
CA GLY A 39 -13.69 -0.16 -0.73
C GLY A 39 -12.40 -0.31 0.07
N LEU A 40 -11.98 -1.53 0.40
CA LEU A 40 -10.70 -1.82 1.04
C LEU A 40 -9.69 -2.33 0.01
N TRP A 41 -8.44 -1.93 0.14
CA TRP A 41 -7.37 -2.40 -0.73
C TRP A 41 -6.73 -3.66 -0.14
N SER A 42 -6.53 -4.67 -0.97
CA SER A 42 -5.83 -5.90 -0.61
C SER A 42 -4.35 -5.75 -0.91
N LEU A 43 -3.51 -5.90 0.11
CA LEU A 43 -2.06 -5.88 0.02
C LEU A 43 -1.47 -7.24 0.36
N ARG A 44 -0.48 -7.66 -0.43
CA ARG A 44 0.29 -8.87 -0.18
C ARG A 44 1.69 -8.54 0.35
N PRO A 45 2.20 -9.21 1.41
CA PRO A 45 3.56 -8.97 1.86
C PRO A 45 4.58 -9.35 0.79
N VAL A 46 5.61 -8.51 0.60
CA VAL A 46 6.69 -8.77 -0.37
C VAL A 46 7.53 -10.01 -0.04
N THR A 47 7.57 -10.40 1.23
CA THR A 47 8.28 -11.58 1.75
C THR A 47 7.44 -12.85 1.71
N GLY A 48 6.26 -12.83 1.08
CA GLY A 48 5.28 -13.88 1.29
C GLY A 48 4.63 -13.80 2.68
N GLY A 49 3.48 -14.45 2.83
CA GLY A 49 2.64 -14.40 4.02
C GLY A 49 1.19 -14.10 3.69
N ILE A 50 0.44 -13.74 4.74
CA ILE A 50 -1.01 -13.52 4.66
C ILE A 50 -1.28 -12.12 4.08
N GLU A 51 -2.15 -12.06 3.07
CA GLU A 51 -2.67 -10.81 2.52
C GLU A 51 -3.50 -10.08 3.58
N TRP A 52 -3.41 -8.75 3.61
CA TRP A 52 -4.19 -7.94 4.53
C TRP A 52 -4.95 -6.86 3.78
N THR A 53 -6.09 -6.48 4.33
CA THR A 53 -6.88 -5.36 3.83
C THR A 53 -6.50 -4.07 4.54
N VAL A 54 -6.57 -2.96 3.83
CA VAL A 54 -6.25 -1.63 4.34
C VAL A 54 -7.16 -0.59 3.67
N ALA A 55 -7.55 0.44 4.43
CA ALA A 55 -8.35 1.51 3.86
C ALA A 55 -7.49 2.35 2.88
N PRO A 56 -8.03 2.78 1.74
CA PRO A 56 -7.31 3.58 0.74
C PRO A 56 -6.75 4.90 1.29
N GLU A 57 -7.31 5.41 2.39
CA GLU A 57 -6.84 6.58 3.13
C GLU A 57 -5.57 6.32 3.96
N ASP A 58 -5.35 5.08 4.39
CA ASP A 58 -4.22 4.68 5.23
C ASP A 58 -3.02 4.20 4.41
N VAL A 59 -3.08 4.30 3.08
CA VAL A 59 -2.04 3.82 2.16
C VAL A 59 -1.45 4.93 1.33
N ARG A 60 -0.13 4.85 1.17
CA ARG A 60 0.65 5.74 0.32
C ARG A 60 1.61 4.96 -0.58
N PRO A 61 1.98 5.51 -1.75
CA PRO A 61 3.03 4.94 -2.57
C PRO A 61 4.33 4.78 -1.77
N ALA A 62 4.97 3.62 -1.88
CA ALA A 62 6.26 3.39 -1.23
C ALA A 62 7.34 4.32 -1.81
N SER A 63 8.10 4.97 -0.92
CA SER A 63 9.26 5.78 -1.30
C SER A 63 10.36 4.88 -1.90
N PRO A 64 11.32 5.43 -2.67
CA PRO A 64 12.42 4.64 -3.23
C PRO A 64 13.21 3.84 -2.18
N GLU A 65 13.47 4.44 -1.02
CA GLU A 65 14.13 3.78 0.11
C GLU A 65 13.30 2.60 0.66
N GLN A 66 11.98 2.80 0.81
CA GLN A 66 11.07 1.76 1.27
C GLN A 66 10.95 0.61 0.28
N ARG A 67 10.98 0.90 -1.03
CA ARG A 67 11.03 -0.11 -2.10
C ARG A 67 12.32 -0.93 -2.01
N MET A 68 13.49 -0.28 -1.94
CA MET A 68 14.76 -0.97 -1.76
C MET A 68 14.76 -1.85 -0.51
N ARG A 69 14.25 -1.35 0.62
CA ARG A 69 14.14 -2.12 1.87
C ARG A 69 13.19 -3.30 1.74
N ALA A 70 12.10 -3.16 0.99
CA ALA A 70 11.17 -4.24 0.71
C ALA A 70 11.83 -5.35 -0.14
N GLU A 71 12.60 -4.97 -1.16
CA GLU A 71 13.38 -5.91 -1.97
C GLU A 71 14.46 -6.62 -1.15
N THR A 72 15.20 -5.89 -0.30
CA THR A 72 16.17 -6.49 0.63
C THR A 72 15.49 -7.47 1.59
N ARG A 73 14.32 -7.10 2.15
CA ARG A 73 13.54 -8.00 3.01
C ARG A 73 13.13 -9.27 2.28
N ARG A 74 12.70 -9.16 1.01
CA ARG A 74 12.37 -10.32 0.18
C ARG A 74 13.59 -11.22 -0.04
N ALA A 75 14.76 -10.64 -0.35
CA ALA A 75 16.00 -11.40 -0.50
C ALA A 75 16.40 -12.12 0.81
N ASN A 76 16.28 -11.43 1.95
CA ASN A 76 16.56 -12.01 3.26
C ASN A 76 15.59 -13.14 3.61
N ALA A 77 14.29 -12.93 3.39
CA ALA A 77 13.27 -13.96 3.62
C ALA A 77 13.48 -15.19 2.73
N ARG A 78 13.87 -15.00 1.46
CA ARG A 78 14.28 -16.11 0.58
C ARG A 78 15.49 -16.85 1.12
N SER A 79 16.52 -16.14 1.59
CA SER A 79 17.71 -16.77 2.18
C SER A 79 17.40 -17.55 3.46
N ARG A 80 16.38 -17.14 4.21
CA ARG A 80 15.93 -17.78 5.46
C ARG A 80 14.91 -18.92 5.22
N GLY A 81 14.50 -19.16 3.97
CA GLY A 81 13.48 -20.15 3.62
C GLY A 81 12.04 -19.73 3.95
N GLU A 82 11.81 -18.44 4.21
CA GLU A 82 10.49 -17.87 4.55
C GLU A 82 9.71 -17.44 3.29
N CYS A 83 10.39 -17.21 2.17
CA CYS A 83 9.76 -17.05 0.85
C CYS A 83 9.89 -18.37 0.06
N LEU A 84 8.75 -18.98 -0.30
CA LEU A 84 8.65 -20.07 -1.27
C LEU A 84 8.01 -19.57 -2.57
#